data_AF-A0A1C6G6Y3-F1
#
_entry.id   AF-A0A1C6G6Y3-F1
#
_cell.length_a   1.000
_cell.length_b   1.000
_cell.length_c   1.000
_cell.angle_alpha   90.00
_cell.angle_beta   90.00
_cell.angle_gamma   90.00
#
_symmetry.space_group_name_H-M   'P 1'
#
loop_
_entity.id
_entity.type
_entity.pdbx_description
1 polymer ?
#
loop_
_entity_poly.entity_id
_entity_poly.type
_entity_poly.pdbx_seq_one_letter_code
_entity_poly.pdbx_strand_id
1 'polypeptide(L)'
;MKKMMCGVLCAALLACSVGAAAADSYTVTVDGTALDLSGKTPFVSQEKVMVPLRPVAEALGYTVTWTAEDAQRVEIDNGVVHTWVSIGVDSYCRTSSTALGMGAPQSFGAAPVAMDNTTYVPLDLFAMMGDTVETDGTDITLAAMENQTQIPNPIVAYDSLEEAMAAAGVEAMLPDFPAEWQQSQVSVIGGDLLQVAYTNGTDTILFRAANGDEDTSGNYNVYDNTWTVGNVTLKGSGDQAVLAIWQRDGVSYSLSFSAPMDGAAAAELAGA
;
A
#
# COMPACT_ATOMS: atom_id res chain seq x y z
N MET A 1 -28.01 95.03 5.44
CA MET A 1 -27.30 93.87 6.00
C MET A 1 -28.16 92.63 5.75
N LYS A 2 -27.59 91.62 5.12
CA LYS A 2 -28.27 90.60 4.30
C LYS A 2 -28.32 89.27 5.08
N LYS A 3 -29.55 88.76 5.21
CA LYS A 3 -29.99 87.35 5.14
C LYS A 3 -29.65 86.38 6.29
N MET A 4 -30.74 85.80 6.79
CA MET A 4 -30.89 84.75 7.80
C MET A 4 -30.22 83.45 7.36
N MET A 5 -29.55 82.78 8.32
CA MET A 5 -28.73 81.61 8.11
C MET A 5 -29.53 80.31 8.32
N CYS A 6 -29.23 79.33 7.47
CA CYS A 6 -29.86 78.03 7.26
C CYS A 6 -30.10 77.19 8.52
N GLY A 7 -31.25 76.51 8.53
CA GLY A 7 -31.54 75.39 9.42
C GLY A 7 -30.66 74.19 9.16
N VAL A 8 -30.18 73.58 10.24
CA VAL A 8 -29.39 72.35 10.27
C VAL A 8 -30.31 71.17 9.99
N LEU A 9 -30.08 70.47 8.89
CA LEU A 9 -30.69 69.19 8.54
C LEU A 9 -29.96 68.09 9.33
N CYS A 10 -30.66 67.47 10.28
CA CYS A 10 -30.16 66.35 11.07
C CYS A 10 -30.26 65.06 10.23
N ALA A 11 -29.16 64.66 9.58
CA ALA A 11 -29.07 63.38 8.90
C ALA A 11 -28.81 62.27 9.93
N ALA A 12 -29.84 61.50 10.26
CA ALA A 12 -29.69 60.27 11.03
C ALA A 12 -28.96 59.24 10.16
N LEU A 13 -27.68 59.00 10.46
CA LEU A 13 -26.96 57.83 9.94
C LEU A 13 -27.60 56.57 10.56
N LEU A 14 -28.36 55.84 9.76
CA LEU A 14 -28.62 54.42 10.03
C LEU A 14 -27.28 53.69 9.89
N ALA A 15 -26.63 53.41 11.02
CA ALA A 15 -25.58 52.40 11.07
C ALA A 15 -26.26 51.04 10.89
N CYS A 16 -26.29 50.53 9.65
CA CYS A 16 -26.57 49.13 9.40
C CYS A 16 -25.36 48.37 9.94
N SER A 17 -25.46 47.80 11.15
CA SER A 17 -24.48 46.84 11.63
C SER A 17 -24.62 45.59 10.77
N VAL A 18 -23.82 45.50 9.70
CA VAL A 18 -23.59 44.24 9.00
C VAL A 18 -23.02 43.31 10.06
N GLY A 19 -23.85 42.40 10.56
CA GLY A 19 -23.38 41.31 11.40
C GLY A 19 -22.37 40.54 10.56
N ALA A 20 -21.11 40.54 10.99
CA ALA A 20 -20.11 39.63 10.44
C ALA A 20 -20.63 38.22 10.72
N ALA A 21 -21.12 37.54 9.69
CA ALA A 21 -21.34 36.11 9.76
C ALA A 21 -19.99 35.49 10.17
N ALA A 22 -19.99 34.71 11.24
CA ALA A 22 -18.82 33.95 11.63
C ALA A 22 -18.44 33.10 10.42
N ALA A 23 -17.20 33.25 9.94
CA ALA A 23 -16.68 32.36 8.92
C ALA A 23 -16.74 30.94 9.50
N ASP A 24 -17.38 30.02 8.79
CA ASP A 24 -17.40 28.61 9.14
C ASP A 24 -15.96 28.14 9.32
N SER A 25 -15.58 27.80 10.56
CA SER A 25 -14.24 27.32 10.87
C SER A 25 -14.19 25.83 10.62
N TYR A 26 -13.69 25.44 9.45
CA TYR A 26 -13.47 24.04 9.14
C TYR A 26 -12.43 23.43 10.07
N THR A 27 -12.71 22.22 10.55
CA THR A 27 -11.72 21.37 11.22
C THR A 27 -11.30 20.27 10.26
N VAL A 28 -10.01 19.89 10.28
CA VAL A 28 -9.49 18.80 9.46
C VAL A 28 -8.81 17.80 10.39
N THR A 29 -9.25 16.56 10.31
CA THR A 29 -8.66 15.42 11.02
C THR A 29 -8.14 14.43 9.99
N VAL A 30 -6.90 13.97 10.16
CA VAL A 30 -6.28 12.93 9.32
C VAL A 30 -5.86 11.77 10.21
N ASP A 31 -6.33 10.56 9.90
CA ASP A 31 -6.05 9.32 10.66
C ASP A 31 -6.30 9.48 12.18
N GLY A 32 -7.42 10.13 12.54
CA GLY A 32 -7.80 10.41 13.92
C GLY A 32 -7.00 11.52 14.62
N THR A 33 -6.05 12.16 13.93
CA THR A 33 -5.23 13.27 14.45
C THR A 33 -5.68 14.60 13.87
N ALA A 34 -5.95 15.59 14.73
CA ALA A 34 -6.28 16.94 14.27
C ALA A 34 -5.09 17.57 13.53
N LEU A 35 -5.33 18.05 12.31
CA LEU A 35 -4.30 18.62 11.44
C LEU A 35 -4.19 20.14 11.63
N ASP A 36 -2.99 20.62 11.95
CA ASP A 36 -2.70 22.05 11.96
C ASP A 36 -2.51 22.59 10.55
N LEU A 37 -3.45 23.42 10.09
CA LEU A 37 -3.42 24.04 8.77
C LEU A 37 -2.62 25.35 8.73
N SER A 38 -1.96 25.74 9.83
CA SER A 38 -1.14 26.97 9.89
C SER A 38 -1.91 28.23 9.45
N GLY A 39 -3.21 28.29 9.78
CA GLY A 39 -4.11 29.39 9.39
C GLY A 39 -4.62 29.35 7.94
N LYS A 40 -4.36 28.28 7.18
CA LYS A 40 -4.88 28.06 5.83
C LYS A 40 -6.23 27.34 5.89
N THR A 41 -7.30 28.11 6.02
CA THR A 41 -8.63 27.55 6.26
C THR A 41 -9.27 26.99 4.97
N PRO A 42 -9.86 25.79 5.02
CA PRO A 42 -10.74 25.31 3.97
C PRO A 42 -11.90 26.27 3.72
N PHE A 43 -12.45 26.23 2.51
CA PHE A 43 -13.58 27.06 2.10
C PHE A 43 -14.40 26.38 1.01
N VAL A 44 -15.62 26.86 0.77
CA VAL A 44 -16.46 26.36 -0.33
C VAL A 44 -16.29 27.24 -1.57
N SER A 45 -16.06 26.61 -2.72
CA SER A 45 -16.08 27.26 -4.03
C SER A 45 -16.67 26.31 -5.05
N GLN A 46 -17.59 26.82 -5.89
CA GLN A 46 -18.29 26.01 -6.90
C GLN A 46 -18.91 24.73 -6.30
N GLU A 47 -19.56 24.86 -5.13
CA GLU A 47 -20.19 23.75 -4.39
C GLU A 47 -19.22 22.66 -3.90
N LYS A 48 -17.91 22.89 -3.99
CA LYS A 48 -16.86 21.99 -3.50
C LYS A 48 -16.13 22.57 -2.30
N VAL A 49 -15.83 21.71 -1.33
CA VAL A 49 -14.93 22.04 -0.23
C VAL A 49 -13.50 22.01 -0.77
N MET A 50 -12.83 23.15 -0.68
CA MET A 50 -11.46 23.37 -1.11
C MET A 50 -10.55 23.31 0.12
N VAL A 51 -9.52 22.45 0.08
CA VAL A 51 -8.57 22.25 1.19
C VAL A 51 -7.15 22.60 0.76
N PRO A 52 -6.28 23.06 1.69
CA PRO A 52 -4.89 23.34 1.37
C PRO A 52 -4.16 22.04 1.02
N LEU A 53 -3.73 21.93 -0.25
CA LEU A 53 -3.19 20.70 -0.83
C LEU A 53 -2.04 20.12 0.00
N ARG A 54 -1.01 20.94 0.28
CA ARG A 54 0.23 20.47 0.90
C ARG A 54 0.03 19.82 2.27
N PRO A 55 -0.50 20.52 3.30
CA PRO A 55 -0.60 19.94 4.63
C PRO A 55 -1.52 18.71 4.66
N VAL A 56 -2.60 18.69 3.86
CA VAL A 56 -3.50 17.54 3.79
C VAL A 56 -2.81 16.36 3.09
N ALA A 57 -2.17 16.58 1.94
CA ALA A 57 -1.48 15.53 1.21
C ALA A 57 -0.30 14.95 2.01
N GLU A 58 0.54 15.79 2.61
CA GLU A 58 1.67 15.33 3.43
C GLU A 58 1.20 14.55 4.67
N ALA A 59 0.09 14.95 5.30
CA ALA A 59 -0.51 14.21 6.41
C ALA A 59 -1.06 12.83 5.99
N LEU A 60 -1.54 12.70 4.75
CA LEU A 60 -2.00 11.44 4.15
C LEU A 60 -0.84 10.59 3.58
N GLY A 61 0.41 11.00 3.76
CA GLY A 61 1.58 10.24 3.31
C GLY A 61 2.01 10.49 1.85
N TYR A 62 1.48 11.52 1.20
CA TYR A 62 1.94 11.94 -0.12
C TYR A 62 3.18 12.82 -0.04
N THR A 63 4.08 12.64 -1.00
CA THR A 63 5.07 13.64 -1.39
C THR A 63 4.44 14.68 -2.29
N VAL A 64 4.83 15.96 -2.14
CA VAL A 64 4.29 17.08 -2.94
C VAL A 64 5.43 17.78 -3.68
N THR A 65 5.52 17.53 -4.99
CA THR A 65 6.65 17.95 -5.83
C THR A 65 6.23 19.00 -6.85
N TRP A 66 7.03 20.07 -6.95
CA TRP A 66 6.85 21.13 -7.94
C TRP A 66 7.95 21.04 -8.99
N THR A 67 7.58 20.99 -10.27
CA THR A 67 8.55 20.94 -11.37
C THR A 67 8.92 22.35 -11.82
N ALA A 68 10.22 22.67 -11.92
CA ALA A 68 10.69 23.99 -12.34
C ALA A 68 10.29 24.39 -13.77
N GLU A 69 9.97 23.40 -14.62
CA GLU A 69 9.56 23.60 -16.01
C GLU A 69 8.09 24.01 -16.16
N ASP A 70 7.24 23.73 -15.17
CA ASP A 70 5.82 24.06 -15.17
C ASP A 70 5.37 24.52 -13.79
N ALA A 71 5.51 25.83 -13.53
CA ALA A 71 5.15 26.45 -12.26
C ALA A 71 3.63 26.43 -11.97
N GLN A 72 2.80 25.90 -12.87
CA GLN A 72 1.35 25.75 -12.67
C GLN A 72 0.94 24.30 -12.43
N ARG A 73 1.90 23.38 -12.26
CA ARG A 73 1.66 21.96 -12.06
C ARG A 73 2.38 21.46 -10.81
N VAL A 74 1.65 20.74 -9.97
CA VAL A 74 2.17 20.09 -8.77
C VAL A 74 1.83 18.61 -8.83
N GLU A 75 2.80 17.76 -8.55
CA GLU A 75 2.62 16.33 -8.43
C GLU A 75 2.42 15.96 -6.97
N ILE A 76 1.44 15.08 -6.72
CA ILE A 76 1.34 14.37 -5.44
C ILE A 76 1.49 12.87 -5.69
N ASP A 77 2.32 12.21 -4.89
CA ASP A 77 2.63 10.77 -5.03
C ASP A 77 2.89 10.13 -3.65
N ASN A 78 2.23 9.01 -3.37
CA ASN A 78 2.44 8.22 -2.15
C ASN A 78 3.21 6.89 -2.41
N GLY A 79 3.78 6.73 -3.60
CA GLY A 79 4.47 5.52 -4.06
C GLY A 79 3.57 4.42 -4.62
N VAL A 80 2.24 4.53 -4.43
CA VAL A 80 1.24 3.60 -4.99
C VAL A 80 0.52 4.25 -6.16
N VAL A 81 0.09 5.50 -5.97
CA VAL A 81 -0.57 6.31 -6.97
C VAL A 81 -0.10 7.75 -6.93
N HIS A 82 -0.10 8.37 -8.11
CA HIS A 82 0.18 9.78 -8.28
C HIS A 82 -0.86 10.47 -9.16
N THR A 83 -0.89 11.80 -9.05
CA THR A 83 -1.62 12.68 -9.95
C THR A 83 -0.87 14.00 -10.08
N TRP A 84 -1.07 14.64 -11.24
CA TRP A 84 -0.65 16.02 -11.41
C TRP A 84 -1.87 16.93 -11.29
N VAL A 85 -1.76 17.90 -10.40
CA VAL A 85 -2.73 18.97 -10.19
C VAL A 85 -2.27 20.18 -10.99
N SER A 86 -3.10 20.60 -11.95
CA SER A 86 -2.86 21.79 -12.76
C SER A 86 -3.72 22.95 -12.25
N ILE A 87 -3.08 24.04 -11.83
CA ILE A 87 -3.76 25.22 -11.28
C ILE A 87 -4.67 25.83 -12.36
N GLY A 88 -5.93 26.10 -11.99
CA GLY A 88 -6.94 26.66 -12.88
C GLY A 88 -7.57 25.69 -13.88
N VAL A 89 -7.23 24.39 -13.82
CA VAL A 89 -7.77 23.35 -14.72
C VAL A 89 -8.55 22.31 -13.92
N ASP A 90 -9.85 22.18 -14.19
CA ASP A 90 -10.72 21.13 -13.63
C ASP A 90 -10.58 19.84 -14.46
N SER A 91 -9.46 19.14 -14.27
CA SER A 91 -9.17 17.86 -14.92
C SER A 91 -8.13 17.09 -14.10
N TYR A 92 -8.50 15.91 -13.63
CA TYR A 92 -7.71 15.11 -12.69
C TYR A 92 -7.57 13.66 -13.19
N CYS A 93 -6.39 13.08 -13.03
CA CYS A 93 -6.13 11.69 -13.39
C CYS A 93 -5.49 10.96 -12.23
N ARG A 94 -6.10 9.86 -11.78
CA ARG A 94 -5.41 8.90 -10.92
C ARG A 94 -4.52 8.01 -11.79
N THR A 95 -3.23 7.96 -11.49
CA THR A 95 -2.24 7.15 -12.21
C THR A 95 -1.54 6.20 -11.24
N SER A 96 -1.30 4.96 -11.65
CA SER A 96 -0.51 4.03 -10.83
C SER A 96 0.96 4.41 -10.88
N SER A 97 1.63 4.43 -9.73
CA SER A 97 3.09 4.62 -9.64
C SER A 97 3.86 3.31 -9.89
N THR A 98 3.17 2.16 -9.90
CA THR A 98 3.78 0.81 -9.97
C THR A 98 3.38 0.00 -11.21
N ALA A 99 2.32 0.38 -11.92
CA ALA A 99 1.83 -0.32 -13.11
C ALA A 99 1.62 0.63 -14.29
N LEU A 100 1.75 0.10 -15.52
CA LEU A 100 1.43 0.82 -16.74
C LEU A 100 -0.08 0.98 -16.89
N GLY A 101 -0.62 2.09 -16.38
CA GLY A 101 -2.03 2.43 -16.52
C GLY A 101 -2.30 3.88 -16.13
N MET A 102 -2.96 4.62 -17.02
CA MET A 102 -3.43 5.98 -16.77
C MET A 102 -4.95 5.95 -16.74
N GLY A 103 -5.54 6.43 -15.63
CA GLY A 103 -6.99 6.64 -15.55
C GLY A 103 -7.43 7.71 -16.56
N ALA A 104 -8.66 7.60 -17.07
CA ALA A 104 -9.24 8.67 -17.86
C ALA A 104 -9.40 9.94 -17.00
N PRO A 105 -9.16 11.15 -17.55
CA PRO A 105 -9.37 12.39 -16.81
C PRO A 105 -10.81 12.53 -16.31
N GLN A 106 -10.96 13.01 -15.08
CA GLN A 106 -12.23 13.29 -14.43
C GLN A 106 -12.30 14.77 -14.04
N SER A 107 -13.50 15.33 -14.04
CA SER A 107 -13.78 16.69 -13.57
C SER A 107 -14.62 16.61 -12.29
N PHE A 108 -14.30 17.47 -11.33
CA PHE A 108 -15.06 17.59 -10.07
C PHE A 108 -15.97 18.81 -10.08
N GLY A 109 -15.89 19.69 -11.07
CA GLY A 109 -16.67 20.94 -11.13
C GLY A 109 -16.00 22.12 -10.43
N ALA A 110 -14.77 21.94 -9.92
CA ALA A 110 -13.97 22.99 -9.32
C ALA A 110 -12.49 22.77 -9.66
N ALA A 111 -11.84 23.78 -10.21
CA ALA A 111 -10.40 23.74 -10.51
C ALA A 111 -9.55 24.05 -9.26
N PRO A 112 -8.28 23.58 -9.20
CA PRO A 112 -7.36 24.00 -8.16
C PRO A 112 -7.08 25.49 -8.23
N VAL A 113 -6.97 26.16 -7.08
CA VAL A 113 -6.73 27.61 -7.00
C VAL A 113 -5.49 27.90 -6.17
N ALA A 114 -4.68 28.86 -6.62
CA ALA A 114 -3.59 29.39 -5.84
C ALA A 114 -4.05 30.68 -5.13
N MET A 115 -4.00 30.70 -3.80
CA MET A 115 -4.34 31.85 -2.96
C MET A 115 -3.37 31.94 -1.78
N ASP A 116 -2.85 33.13 -1.49
CA ASP A 116 -1.95 33.38 -0.37
C ASP A 116 -0.76 32.41 -0.28
N ASN A 117 -0.11 32.15 -1.42
CA ASN A 117 1.00 31.20 -1.55
C ASN A 117 0.64 29.76 -1.12
N THR A 118 -0.63 29.39 -1.27
CA THR A 118 -1.16 28.05 -0.96
C THR A 118 -2.01 27.58 -2.13
N THR A 119 -1.81 26.33 -2.54
CA THR A 119 -2.68 25.70 -3.54
C THR A 119 -3.81 25.00 -2.82
N TYR A 120 -5.03 25.30 -3.21
CA TYR A 120 -6.24 24.66 -2.71
C TYR A 120 -6.81 23.75 -3.80
N VAL A 121 -7.23 22.57 -3.40
CA VAL A 121 -7.81 21.54 -4.28
C VAL A 121 -9.18 21.11 -3.76
N PRO A 122 -10.08 20.64 -4.64
CA PRO A 122 -11.31 20.00 -4.18
C PRO A 122 -10.99 18.77 -3.35
N LEU A 123 -11.74 18.56 -2.27
CA LEU A 123 -11.62 17.40 -1.41
C LEU A 123 -11.80 16.07 -2.19
N ASP A 124 -12.58 16.09 -3.27
CA ASP A 124 -12.77 14.97 -4.20
C ASP A 124 -11.45 14.45 -4.79
N LEU A 125 -10.38 15.26 -4.82
CA LEU A 125 -9.06 14.82 -5.25
C LEU A 125 -8.58 13.64 -4.40
N PHE A 126 -8.66 13.74 -3.08
CA PHE A 126 -8.19 12.68 -2.15
C PHE A 126 -9.08 11.44 -2.23
N ALA A 127 -10.40 11.63 -2.36
CA ALA A 127 -11.33 10.53 -2.63
C ALA A 127 -11.00 9.80 -3.95
N MET A 128 -10.65 10.54 -5.00
CA MET A 128 -10.20 9.96 -6.28
C MET A 128 -8.87 9.21 -6.12
N MET A 129 -7.95 9.70 -5.29
CA MET A 129 -6.71 8.98 -5.02
C MET A 129 -6.99 7.65 -4.30
N GLY A 130 -8.08 7.57 -3.53
CA GLY A 130 -8.54 6.37 -2.82
C GLY A 130 -8.57 6.55 -1.30
N ASP A 131 -8.25 7.75 -0.81
CA ASP A 131 -8.33 8.10 0.60
C ASP A 131 -9.80 8.12 1.04
N THR A 132 -10.05 7.79 2.31
CA THR A 132 -11.39 7.97 2.87
C THR A 132 -11.61 9.44 3.15
N VAL A 133 -12.77 9.95 2.74
CA VAL A 133 -13.14 11.36 2.90
C VAL A 133 -14.58 11.41 3.43
N GLU A 134 -14.74 11.97 4.62
CA GLU A 134 -16.03 12.18 5.26
C GLU A 134 -16.19 13.66 5.68
N THR A 135 -17.40 14.20 5.52
CA THR A 135 -17.75 15.55 5.94
C THR A 135 -19.02 15.55 6.77
N ASP A 136 -18.97 16.17 7.96
CA ASP A 136 -20.13 16.48 8.80
C ASP A 136 -20.16 17.99 9.07
N GLY A 137 -20.94 18.72 8.28
CA GLY A 137 -20.93 20.18 8.29
C GLY A 137 -19.55 20.75 7.95
N THR A 138 -18.89 21.36 8.95
CA THR A 138 -17.56 21.95 8.83
C THR A 138 -16.43 21.02 9.28
N ASP A 139 -16.77 19.84 9.80
CA ASP A 139 -15.80 18.85 10.23
C ASP A 139 -15.44 17.94 9.06
N ILE A 140 -14.16 17.96 8.67
CA ILE A 140 -13.59 17.15 7.60
C ILE A 140 -12.73 16.06 8.23
N THR A 141 -13.07 14.80 7.96
CA THR A 141 -12.27 13.65 8.37
C THR A 141 -11.71 12.98 7.13
N LEU A 142 -10.40 12.85 7.07
CA LEU A 142 -9.71 12.04 6.08
C LEU A 142 -9.01 10.89 6.78
N ALA A 143 -8.91 9.78 6.08
CA ALA A 143 -7.96 8.74 6.43
C ALA A 143 -7.17 8.42 5.18
N ALA A 144 -5.84 8.28 5.34
CA ALA A 144 -5.01 7.81 4.24
C ALA A 144 -5.64 6.52 3.74
N MET A 145 -5.62 6.31 2.42
CA MET A 145 -5.87 4.96 1.94
C MET A 145 -4.90 4.08 2.71
N GLU A 146 -5.43 3.21 3.57
CA GLU A 146 -4.62 2.12 4.03
C GLU A 146 -4.10 1.46 2.77
N ASN A 147 -2.88 0.94 2.81
CA ASN A 147 -2.31 0.22 1.70
C ASN A 147 -3.11 -1.08 1.49
N GLN A 148 -4.39 -0.98 1.09
CA GLN A 148 -5.33 -2.04 0.79
C GLN A 148 -5.04 -2.63 -0.60
N THR A 149 -3.81 -2.48 -1.07
CA THR A 149 -3.32 -3.07 -2.31
C THR A 149 -1.91 -3.63 -2.16
N GLN A 150 -1.66 -4.34 -1.07
CA GLN A 150 -1.16 -5.69 -1.28
C GLN A 150 -2.19 -6.64 -0.64
N ILE A 151 -2.76 -7.55 -1.44
CA ILE A 151 -2.87 -8.93 -0.92
C ILE A 151 -1.50 -9.16 -0.32
N PRO A 152 -1.33 -9.29 1.02
CA PRO A 152 -0.02 -9.35 1.64
C PRO A 152 0.78 -10.26 0.75
N ASN A 153 1.85 -9.73 0.10
CA ASN A 153 2.55 -10.49 -0.93
C ASN A 153 2.81 -11.83 -0.26
N PRO A 154 2.12 -12.91 -0.68
CA PRO A 154 2.07 -14.08 0.16
C PRO A 154 3.50 -14.51 0.37
N ILE A 155 4.39 -14.27 -0.61
CA ILE A 155 5.80 -14.57 -0.59
C ILE A 155 6.66 -13.34 -0.27
N VAL A 156 7.16 -13.21 0.95
CA VAL A 156 8.14 -12.18 1.34
C VAL A 156 9.55 -12.76 1.26
N ALA A 157 10.49 -12.10 0.55
CA ALA A 157 11.89 -12.55 0.45
C ALA A 157 12.73 -12.00 1.61
N TYR A 158 13.75 -12.76 2.03
CA TYR A 158 14.66 -12.42 3.12
C TYR A 158 16.11 -12.58 2.70
N ASP A 159 17.00 -11.75 3.26
CA ASP A 159 18.44 -11.80 2.99
C ASP A 159 19.12 -12.97 3.73
N SER A 160 18.50 -13.47 4.80
CA SER A 160 19.02 -14.57 5.60
C SER A 160 17.95 -15.61 5.95
N LEU A 161 18.41 -16.85 6.14
CA LEU A 161 17.57 -17.95 6.63
C LEU A 161 17.05 -17.69 8.05
N GLU A 162 17.90 -17.13 8.91
CA GLU A 162 17.56 -16.84 10.30
C GLU A 162 16.38 -15.86 10.41
N GLU A 163 16.42 -14.76 9.65
CA GLU A 163 15.32 -13.78 9.60
C GLU A 163 14.03 -14.41 9.05
N ALA A 164 14.14 -15.27 8.03
CA ALA A 164 12.98 -15.94 7.45
C ALA A 164 12.35 -16.94 8.43
N MET A 165 13.15 -17.74 9.14
CA MET A 165 12.67 -18.66 10.18
C MET A 165 11.98 -17.90 11.31
N ALA A 166 12.56 -16.79 11.76
CA ALA A 166 11.96 -15.92 12.77
C ALA A 166 10.63 -15.31 12.30
N ALA A 167 10.56 -14.89 11.04
CA ALA A 167 9.34 -14.32 10.46
C ALA A 167 8.23 -15.35 10.26
N ALA A 168 8.57 -16.58 9.84
CA ALA A 168 7.63 -17.70 9.73
C ALA A 168 7.26 -18.32 11.09
N GLY A 169 8.00 -17.97 12.16
CA GLY A 169 7.81 -18.57 13.49
C GLY A 169 8.12 -20.07 13.53
N VAL A 170 9.02 -20.55 12.65
CA VAL A 170 9.37 -21.98 12.52
C VAL A 170 10.86 -22.20 12.76
N GLU A 171 11.19 -23.14 13.64
CA GLU A 171 12.56 -23.64 13.83
C GLU A 171 12.78 -24.85 12.91
N ALA A 172 13.10 -24.60 11.64
CA ALA A 172 13.21 -25.66 10.63
C ALA A 172 14.58 -26.34 10.66
N MET A 173 14.60 -27.68 10.64
CA MET A 173 15.82 -28.44 10.37
C MET A 173 16.06 -28.54 8.86
N LEU A 174 17.12 -27.91 8.36
CA LEU A 174 17.48 -27.98 6.94
C LEU A 174 18.06 -29.37 6.57
N PRO A 175 17.78 -29.85 5.35
CA PRO A 175 18.50 -30.96 4.74
C PRO A 175 20.00 -30.67 4.60
N ASP A 176 20.83 -31.70 4.74
CA ASP A 176 22.25 -31.62 4.40
C ASP A 176 22.41 -31.82 2.89
N PHE A 177 22.43 -30.71 2.15
CA PHE A 177 22.56 -30.74 0.71
C PHE A 177 24.02 -30.93 0.27
N PRO A 178 24.28 -31.76 -0.75
CA PRO A 178 25.59 -31.84 -1.39
C PRO A 178 26.10 -30.47 -1.85
N ALA A 179 27.42 -30.29 -1.88
CA ALA A 179 28.07 -28.99 -2.12
C ALA A 179 27.72 -28.34 -3.47
N GLU A 180 27.27 -29.11 -4.46
CA GLU A 180 26.78 -28.61 -5.73
C GLU A 180 25.45 -27.85 -5.63
N TRP A 181 24.67 -28.04 -4.57
CA TRP A 181 23.39 -27.38 -4.35
C TRP A 181 23.59 -26.14 -3.47
N GLN A 182 23.52 -24.97 -4.09
CA GLN A 182 23.66 -23.70 -3.41
C GLN A 182 22.29 -23.09 -3.13
N GLN A 183 22.11 -22.56 -1.92
CA GLN A 183 20.92 -21.76 -1.58
C GLN A 183 20.88 -20.52 -2.49
N SER A 184 19.80 -20.35 -3.25
CA SER A 184 19.61 -19.23 -4.18
C SER A 184 18.59 -18.21 -3.70
N GLN A 185 17.61 -18.62 -2.90
CA GLN A 185 16.55 -17.73 -2.40
C GLN A 185 16.00 -18.25 -1.07
N VAL A 186 15.63 -17.31 -0.19
CA VAL A 186 14.84 -17.58 1.01
C VAL A 186 13.62 -16.67 1.03
N SER A 187 12.46 -17.22 1.38
CA SER A 187 11.21 -16.48 1.47
C SER A 187 10.25 -17.09 2.49
N VAL A 188 9.29 -16.30 2.98
CA VAL A 188 8.16 -16.75 3.80
C VAL A 188 6.88 -16.56 3.01
N ILE A 189 6.07 -17.62 2.94
CA ILE A 189 4.78 -17.65 2.26
C ILE A 189 3.66 -17.58 3.30
N GLY A 190 2.64 -16.73 3.12
CA GLY A 190 1.47 -16.65 4.01
C GLY A 190 1.76 -16.16 5.44
N GLY A 191 3.01 -15.85 5.77
CA GLY A 191 3.46 -15.45 7.10
C GLY A 191 3.93 -16.60 8.00
N ASP A 192 3.77 -17.85 7.58
CA ASP A 192 4.03 -19.04 8.41
C ASP A 192 4.74 -20.20 7.68
N LEU A 193 4.84 -20.14 6.35
CA LEU A 193 5.47 -21.16 5.52
C LEU A 193 6.85 -20.71 5.04
N LEU A 194 7.91 -21.24 5.65
CA LEU A 194 9.27 -21.04 5.15
C LEU A 194 9.43 -21.72 3.79
N GLN A 195 10.06 -21.05 2.83
CA GLN A 195 10.50 -21.60 1.56
C GLN A 195 11.97 -21.23 1.31
N VAL A 196 12.79 -22.25 1.02
CA VAL A 196 14.18 -22.10 0.63
C VAL A 196 14.40 -22.79 -0.72
N ALA A 197 14.95 -22.06 -1.68
CA ALA A 197 15.31 -22.60 -2.99
C ALA A 197 16.81 -22.92 -3.04
N TYR A 198 17.14 -24.11 -3.55
CA TYR A 198 18.50 -24.55 -3.82
C TYR A 198 18.66 -24.84 -5.30
N THR A 199 19.82 -24.56 -5.87
CA THR A 199 20.12 -24.83 -7.28
C THR A 199 21.54 -25.35 -7.49
N ASN A 200 21.69 -26.23 -8.48
CA ASN A 200 22.97 -26.67 -9.03
C ASN A 200 23.36 -25.92 -10.32
N GLY A 201 22.62 -24.86 -10.68
CA GLY A 201 22.76 -24.10 -11.92
C GLY A 201 21.88 -24.58 -13.08
N THR A 202 21.34 -25.79 -13.00
CA THR A 202 20.39 -26.34 -14.00
C THR A 202 19.03 -26.63 -13.38
N ASP A 203 19.03 -27.36 -12.27
CA ASP A 203 17.85 -27.81 -11.55
C ASP A 203 17.64 -27.02 -10.27
N THR A 204 16.43 -27.10 -9.73
CA THR A 204 16.01 -26.43 -8.49
C THR A 204 15.33 -27.41 -7.56
N ILE A 205 15.65 -27.28 -6.27
CA ILE A 205 14.94 -27.96 -5.17
C ILE A 205 14.29 -26.87 -4.32
N LEU A 206 12.99 -27.00 -4.07
CA LEU A 206 12.27 -26.17 -3.11
C LEU A 206 12.08 -26.95 -1.82
N PHE A 207 12.75 -26.48 -0.77
CA PHE A 207 12.50 -26.89 0.60
C PHE A 207 11.43 -26.00 1.22
N ARG A 208 10.46 -26.60 1.91
CA ARG A 208 9.46 -25.87 2.67
C ARG A 208 9.25 -26.46 4.05
N ALA A 209 8.98 -25.58 5.03
CA ALA A 209 8.70 -25.95 6.40
C ALA A 209 7.64 -25.04 7.03
N ALA A 210 6.71 -25.62 7.79
CA ALA A 210 5.73 -24.90 8.60
C ALA A 210 5.37 -25.71 9.84
N ASN A 211 5.00 -25.05 10.92
CA ASN A 211 4.46 -25.72 12.11
C ASN A 211 3.13 -26.41 11.77
N GLY A 212 2.90 -27.59 12.34
CA GLY A 212 1.68 -28.37 12.15
C GLY A 212 1.94 -29.69 11.41
N ASP A 213 0.85 -30.29 10.94
CA ASP A 213 0.81 -31.64 10.37
C ASP A 213 0.29 -31.67 8.93
N GLU A 214 0.13 -30.51 8.29
CA GLU A 214 -0.34 -30.38 6.92
C GLU A 214 0.79 -30.51 5.87
N ASP A 215 0.43 -30.91 4.64
CA ASP A 215 1.37 -30.99 3.52
C ASP A 215 1.80 -29.58 3.06
N THR A 216 3.08 -29.25 3.27
CA THR A 216 3.64 -27.93 2.96
C THR A 216 4.08 -27.76 1.50
N SER A 217 3.98 -28.81 0.68
CA SER A 217 4.52 -28.81 -0.68
C SER A 217 3.84 -27.82 -1.62
N GLY A 218 2.56 -27.52 -1.37
CA GLY A 218 1.71 -26.79 -2.31
C GLY A 218 1.51 -27.53 -3.64
N ASN A 219 1.77 -28.85 -3.68
CA ASN A 219 1.72 -29.66 -4.88
C ASN A 219 0.50 -30.59 -4.85
N TYR A 220 -0.53 -30.22 -5.62
CA TYR A 220 -1.81 -30.94 -5.72
C TYR A 220 -1.85 -31.93 -6.89
N ASN A 221 -0.71 -32.19 -7.54
CA ASN A 221 -0.67 -33.14 -8.65
C ASN A 221 -0.91 -34.57 -8.16
N VAL A 222 -1.55 -35.37 -9.02
CA VAL A 222 -1.72 -36.80 -8.81
C VAL A 222 -0.57 -37.53 -9.51
N TYR A 223 0.05 -38.47 -8.80
CA TYR A 223 1.22 -39.21 -9.25
C TYR A 223 0.92 -40.69 -9.42
N ASP A 224 1.61 -41.33 -10.37
CA ASP A 224 1.47 -42.76 -10.65
C ASP A 224 1.90 -43.60 -9.45
N ASN A 225 2.90 -43.13 -8.70
CA ASN A 225 3.42 -43.83 -7.54
C ASN A 225 3.48 -42.91 -6.30
N THR A 226 3.12 -43.48 -5.15
CA THR A 226 3.31 -42.89 -3.81
C THR A 226 3.78 -44.01 -2.91
N TRP A 227 4.92 -43.80 -2.25
CA TRP A 227 5.54 -44.81 -1.38
C TRP A 227 6.23 -44.15 -0.19
N THR A 228 6.67 -44.97 0.76
CA THR A 228 7.29 -44.48 2.01
C THR A 228 8.66 -45.13 2.20
N VAL A 229 9.64 -44.32 2.59
CA VAL A 229 10.98 -44.76 3.03
C VAL A 229 11.21 -44.15 4.40
N GLY A 230 11.34 -44.98 5.44
CA GLY A 230 11.39 -44.49 6.82
C GLY A 230 10.10 -43.76 7.20
N ASN A 231 10.22 -42.50 7.64
CA ASN A 231 9.11 -41.59 7.93
C ASN A 231 8.79 -40.62 6.76
N VAL A 232 9.43 -40.79 5.60
CA VAL A 232 9.31 -39.89 4.45
C VAL A 232 8.35 -40.48 3.43
N THR A 233 7.34 -39.71 3.06
CA THR A 233 6.42 -40.03 1.96
C THR A 233 6.94 -39.43 0.66
N LEU A 234 7.15 -40.27 -0.34
CA LEU A 234 7.62 -39.90 -1.67
C LEU A 234 6.49 -40.03 -2.69
N LYS A 235 6.43 -39.09 -3.64
CA LYS A 235 5.51 -39.15 -4.78
C LYS A 235 6.28 -38.95 -6.09
N GLY A 236 5.91 -39.69 -7.13
CA GLY A 236 6.55 -39.63 -8.44
C GLY A 236 6.15 -40.77 -9.37
N SER A 237 7.10 -41.26 -10.17
CA SER A 237 6.87 -42.35 -11.12
C SER A 237 8.00 -43.36 -11.04
N GLY A 238 7.65 -44.66 -10.97
CA GLY A 238 8.64 -45.71 -10.72
C GLY A 238 9.37 -45.49 -9.39
N ASP A 239 10.70 -45.48 -9.42
CA ASP A 239 11.58 -45.18 -8.29
C ASP A 239 12.04 -43.71 -8.24
N GLN A 240 11.57 -42.87 -9.18
CA GLN A 240 11.95 -41.47 -9.27
C GLN A 240 10.94 -40.59 -8.53
N ALA A 241 11.39 -39.92 -7.47
CA ALA A 241 10.62 -38.98 -6.67
C ALA A 241 10.67 -37.57 -7.26
N VAL A 242 9.52 -36.90 -7.29
CA VAL A 242 9.41 -35.46 -7.58
C VAL A 242 8.96 -34.66 -6.36
N LEU A 243 8.51 -35.37 -5.32
CA LEU A 243 8.11 -34.78 -4.05
C LEU A 243 8.48 -35.72 -2.89
N ALA A 244 9.05 -35.15 -1.84
CA ALA A 244 9.23 -35.79 -0.53
C ALA A 244 8.52 -34.98 0.55
N ILE A 245 7.79 -35.63 1.46
CA ILE A 245 7.05 -35.00 2.56
C ILE A 245 7.32 -35.79 3.84
N TRP A 246 7.64 -35.09 4.93
CA TRP A 246 7.84 -35.73 6.24
C TRP A 246 7.50 -34.77 7.38
N GLN A 247 7.47 -35.32 8.60
CA GLN A 247 7.21 -34.57 9.82
C GLN A 247 8.27 -34.89 10.87
N ARG A 248 8.66 -33.88 11.64
CA ARG A 248 9.59 -34.01 12.78
C ARG A 248 9.34 -32.88 13.77
N ASP A 249 9.19 -33.22 15.05
CA ASP A 249 9.05 -32.29 16.17
C ASP A 249 7.95 -31.22 16.02
N GLY A 250 6.80 -31.61 15.43
CA GLY A 250 5.67 -30.70 15.22
C GLY A 250 5.80 -29.76 14.02
N VAL A 251 6.82 -29.97 13.19
CA VAL A 251 7.03 -29.24 11.93
C VAL A 251 6.82 -30.19 10.76
N SER A 252 6.07 -29.73 9.76
CA SER A 252 5.88 -30.42 8.48
C SER A 252 6.83 -29.86 7.43
N TYR A 253 7.44 -30.78 6.69
CA TYR A 253 8.51 -30.49 5.73
C TYR A 253 8.17 -31.05 4.36
N SER A 254 8.66 -30.38 3.32
CA SER A 254 8.63 -30.93 1.96
C SER A 254 9.84 -30.53 1.12
N LEU A 255 10.18 -31.40 0.17
CA LEU A 255 11.14 -31.16 -0.90
C LEU A 255 10.45 -31.38 -2.24
N SER A 256 10.36 -30.35 -3.06
CA SER A 256 9.92 -30.45 -4.46
C SER A 256 11.12 -30.37 -5.40
N PHE A 257 11.25 -31.34 -6.31
CA PHE A 257 12.38 -31.44 -7.24
C PHE A 257 11.94 -31.03 -8.65
N SER A 258 12.63 -30.07 -9.28
CA SER A 258 12.32 -29.66 -10.66
C SER A 258 12.62 -30.76 -11.69
N ALA A 259 13.62 -31.58 -11.39
CA ALA A 259 13.94 -32.83 -12.09
C ALA A 259 13.75 -34.00 -11.11
N PRO A 260 13.13 -35.13 -11.53
CA PRO A 260 12.97 -36.28 -10.65
C PRO A 260 14.30 -36.77 -10.08
N MET A 261 14.29 -37.15 -8.80
CA MET A 261 15.45 -37.65 -8.06
C MET A 261 15.22 -39.12 -7.69
N ASP A 262 16.28 -39.91 -7.62
CA ASP A 262 16.19 -41.28 -7.08
C ASP A 262 15.54 -41.27 -5.68
N GLY A 263 14.58 -42.17 -5.47
CA GLY A 263 13.78 -42.21 -4.25
C GLY A 263 14.58 -42.45 -2.97
N ALA A 264 15.65 -43.24 -3.03
CA ALA A 264 16.50 -43.46 -1.85
C ALA A 264 17.29 -42.19 -1.51
N ALA A 265 17.85 -41.53 -2.53
CA ALA A 265 18.54 -40.25 -2.35
C ALA A 265 17.61 -39.14 -1.83
N ALA A 266 16.38 -39.07 -2.34
CA ALA A 266 15.39 -38.11 -1.87
C ALA A 266 14.99 -38.34 -0.40
N ALA A 267 14.87 -39.61 0.02
CA ALA A 267 14.61 -39.96 1.42
C ALA A 267 15.79 -39.63 2.33
N GLU A 268 17.03 -39.88 1.89
CA GLU A 268 18.24 -39.54 2.62
C GLU A 268 18.36 -38.03 2.87
N LEU A 269 18.07 -37.19 1.86
CA LEU A 269 18.00 -35.74 2.02
C LEU A 269 16.95 -35.31 3.06
N ALA A 270 15.81 -36.00 3.10
CA ALA A 270 14.76 -35.78 4.10
C ALA A 270 15.10 -36.37 5.49
N GLY A 271 16.27 -37.00 5.64
CA GLY A 271 16.78 -37.54 6.90
C GLY A 271 16.12 -38.85 7.34
N ALA A 272 15.74 -39.71 6.38
CA ALA A 272 15.25 -41.07 6.59
C ALA A 272 16.35 -42.09 6.89
#